data_AF-A0A0K6GU21-F1
#
_entry.id   AF-A0A0K6GU21-F1
#
_cell.length_a   1.000
_cell.length_b   1.000
_cell.length_c   1.000
_cell.angle_alpha   90.00
_cell.angle_beta   90.00
_cell.angle_gamma   90.00
#
_symmetry.space_group_name_H-M   'P 1'
#
loop_
_entity.id
_entity.type
_entity.pdbx_description
1 polymer ?
#
loop_
_entity_poly.entity_id
_entity_poly.type
_entity_poly.pdbx_seq_one_letter_code
_entity_poly.pdbx_strand_id
1 'polypeptide(L)'
;MTPACLTSLLLSASEIVIDFKSDNFALSATAVTDAVLAAMGGTMRTGYTVRVKVWPGVNLVAASTAAPCLTFGAELAGNDVILENYGTVLGRGGDAGAGGSGVYRGGGGGGGQPFGLGALGNQTGTYGKPGLPGSDAVRTYIPLKVINAGSIGGGGGGGGGGGGGGNGTSSGSPASGTTGTLVAPGTGGLGGLNSGSGKRAGDGGAGGGLGQAGFAGTRPQGNGATSGDPGGAGGAAGKAIDVQGGGSVTYFNRGTLFGVAP
;
A
#
# COMPACT_ATOMS: atom_id res chain seq x y z
N MET A 1 19.30 -53.45 -35.42
CA MET A 1 18.40 -52.45 -34.80
C MET A 1 18.40 -52.71 -33.31
N THR A 2 19.07 -51.87 -32.53
CA THR A 2 19.13 -51.96 -31.07
C THR A 2 17.85 -51.36 -30.48
N PRO A 3 17.22 -52.00 -29.48
CA PRO A 3 16.07 -51.42 -28.80
C PRO A 3 16.54 -50.25 -27.94
N ALA A 4 15.94 -49.08 -28.14
CA ALA A 4 16.11 -47.95 -27.24
C ALA A 4 15.50 -48.32 -25.88
N CYS A 5 16.36 -48.62 -24.91
CA CYS A 5 15.98 -48.75 -23.51
C CYS A 5 15.60 -47.36 -23.00
N LEU A 6 14.29 -47.12 -22.86
CA LEU A 6 13.74 -45.91 -22.27
C LEU A 6 13.94 -45.99 -20.76
N THR A 7 15.08 -45.50 -20.27
CA THR A 7 15.41 -45.47 -18.84
C THR A 7 14.58 -44.39 -18.14
N SER A 8 13.57 -44.85 -17.39
CA SER A 8 12.70 -44.14 -16.44
C SER A 8 11.91 -42.92 -16.94
N LEU A 9 10.70 -43.18 -17.43
CA LEU A 9 9.57 -42.25 -17.33
C LEU A 9 8.99 -42.36 -15.91
N LEU A 10 9.64 -41.74 -14.92
CA LEU A 10 9.05 -41.56 -13.57
C LEU A 10 8.13 -40.34 -13.63
N LEU A 11 6.97 -40.54 -14.24
CA LEU A 11 5.88 -39.58 -14.31
C LEU A 11 5.16 -39.57 -12.96
N SER A 12 5.63 -38.74 -12.04
CA SER A 12 4.72 -38.05 -11.11
C SER A 12 5.29 -36.67 -10.86
N ALA A 13 5.05 -35.74 -11.79
CA ALA A 13 5.12 -34.33 -11.43
C ALA A 13 4.04 -34.13 -10.36
N SER A 14 4.43 -34.23 -9.10
CA SER A 14 3.51 -34.06 -7.99
C SER A 14 3.04 -32.61 -8.03
N GLU A 15 1.74 -32.44 -8.20
CA GLU A 15 1.09 -31.14 -8.18
C GLU A 15 0.68 -30.82 -6.73
N ILE A 16 1.01 -29.62 -6.28
CA ILE A 16 0.56 -29.07 -5.00
C ILE A 16 -0.47 -28.00 -5.33
N VAL A 17 -1.70 -28.20 -4.89
CA VAL A 17 -2.80 -27.25 -5.07
C VAL A 17 -3.10 -26.56 -3.74
N ILE A 18 -3.00 -25.23 -3.73
CA ILE A 18 -3.37 -24.37 -2.59
C ILE A 18 -4.66 -23.65 -2.95
N ASP A 19 -5.73 -24.00 -2.24
CA ASP A 19 -7.08 -23.45 -2.45
C ASP A 19 -7.41 -22.38 -1.40
N PHE A 20 -7.63 -21.14 -1.85
CA PHE A 20 -8.24 -20.08 -1.04
C PHE A 20 -9.75 -20.04 -1.30
N LYS A 21 -10.53 -20.61 -0.36
CA LYS A 21 -12.00 -20.77 -0.46
C LYS A 21 -12.80 -19.80 0.42
N SER A 22 -12.12 -18.93 1.16
CA SER A 22 -12.72 -18.00 2.12
C SER A 22 -11.97 -16.67 2.08
N ASP A 23 -12.69 -15.58 2.36
CA ASP A 23 -12.08 -14.26 2.50
C ASP A 23 -10.97 -14.25 3.56
N ASN A 24 -9.91 -13.48 3.30
CA ASN A 24 -8.88 -13.19 4.28
C ASN A 24 -8.37 -11.76 4.08
N PHE A 25 -8.75 -10.86 4.98
CA PHE A 25 -8.39 -9.45 4.93
C PHE A 25 -7.05 -9.13 5.64
N ALA A 26 -6.31 -10.14 6.06
CA ALA A 26 -5.03 -10.01 6.72
C ALA A 26 -4.07 -11.17 6.35
N LEU A 27 -3.96 -11.46 5.05
CA LEU A 27 -3.14 -12.57 4.58
C LEU A 27 -1.65 -12.25 4.74
N SER A 28 -0.91 -13.17 5.37
CA SER A 28 0.56 -13.08 5.44
C SER A 28 1.17 -13.27 4.05
N ALA A 29 2.17 -12.45 3.72
CA ALA A 29 2.93 -12.56 2.48
C ALA A 29 3.60 -13.94 2.29
N THR A 30 3.87 -14.66 3.40
CA THR A 30 4.49 -16.00 3.39
C THR A 30 3.49 -17.15 3.30
N ALA A 31 2.17 -16.88 3.33
CA ALA A 31 1.14 -17.91 3.45
C ALA A 31 1.23 -19.00 2.36
N VAL A 32 1.60 -18.63 1.14
CA VAL A 32 1.81 -19.59 0.04
C VAL A 32 3.03 -20.47 0.31
N THR A 33 4.19 -19.86 0.62
CA THR A 33 5.43 -20.60 0.90
C THR A 33 5.26 -21.53 2.10
N ASP A 34 4.60 -21.08 3.16
CA ASP A 34 4.33 -21.87 4.36
C ASP A 34 3.42 -23.08 4.04
N ALA A 35 2.40 -22.88 3.20
CA ALA A 35 1.51 -23.96 2.76
C ALA A 35 2.21 -24.98 1.85
N VAL A 36 3.04 -24.51 0.91
CA VAL A 36 3.85 -25.41 0.06
C VAL A 36 4.84 -26.20 0.93
N LEU A 37 5.52 -25.54 1.86
CA LEU A 37 6.51 -26.18 2.73
C LEU A 37 5.85 -27.26 3.60
N ALA A 38 4.68 -26.97 4.17
CA ALA A 38 3.88 -27.92 4.92
C ALA A 38 3.46 -29.13 4.04
N ALA A 39 3.00 -28.88 2.81
CA ALA A 39 2.62 -29.94 1.87
C ALA A 39 3.82 -30.82 1.46
N MET A 40 5.03 -30.28 1.44
CA MET A 40 6.28 -31.00 1.14
C MET A 40 6.92 -31.67 2.37
N GLY A 41 6.28 -31.60 3.55
CA GLY A 41 6.80 -32.21 4.77
C GLY A 41 7.95 -31.44 5.43
N GLY A 42 8.01 -30.12 5.25
CA GLY A 42 8.95 -29.24 5.95
C GLY A 42 10.23 -28.90 5.18
N THR A 43 10.43 -29.45 3.99
CA THR A 43 11.60 -29.16 3.14
C THR A 43 11.17 -28.86 1.72
N MET A 44 11.58 -27.70 1.18
CA MET A 44 11.31 -27.36 -0.22
C MET A 44 12.01 -28.32 -1.18
N ARG A 45 11.27 -28.75 -2.19
CA ARG A 45 11.74 -29.60 -3.29
C ARG A 45 11.51 -28.88 -4.62
N THR A 46 12.24 -29.29 -5.65
CA THR A 46 12.13 -28.74 -7.00
C THR A 46 11.44 -29.72 -7.94
N GLY A 47 11.00 -29.23 -9.11
CA GLY A 47 10.32 -30.04 -10.13
C GLY A 47 8.82 -30.27 -9.87
N TYR A 48 8.23 -29.60 -8.87
CA TYR A 48 6.79 -29.66 -8.60
C TYR A 48 6.05 -28.60 -9.42
N THR A 49 4.76 -28.85 -9.66
CA THR A 49 3.84 -27.79 -10.08
C THR A 49 3.12 -27.28 -8.83
N VAL A 50 3.25 -25.99 -8.55
CA VAL A 50 2.55 -25.32 -7.45
C VAL A 50 1.44 -24.48 -8.05
N ARG A 51 0.19 -24.90 -7.83
CA ARG A 51 -0.99 -24.17 -8.29
C ARG A 51 -1.67 -23.48 -7.11
N VAL A 52 -1.70 -22.16 -7.14
CA VAL A 52 -2.43 -21.34 -6.18
C VAL A 52 -3.74 -20.91 -6.81
N LYS A 53 -4.86 -21.28 -6.18
CA LYS A 53 -6.21 -21.00 -6.68
C LYS A 53 -6.99 -20.12 -5.72
N VAL A 54 -7.47 -18.99 -6.23
CA VAL A 54 -8.38 -18.08 -5.50
C VAL A 54 -9.79 -18.24 -6.08
N TRP A 55 -10.73 -18.70 -5.26
CA TRP A 55 -12.08 -19.04 -5.74
C TRP A 55 -12.95 -17.81 -6.04
N PRO A 56 -13.99 -17.94 -6.89
CA PRO A 56 -14.94 -16.86 -7.14
C PRO A 56 -15.55 -16.32 -5.85
N GLY A 57 -15.64 -14.98 -5.75
CA GLY A 57 -16.18 -14.30 -4.58
C GLY A 57 -15.23 -14.16 -3.39
N VAL A 58 -14.06 -14.81 -3.43
CA VAL A 58 -13.04 -14.72 -2.36
C VAL A 58 -12.21 -13.44 -2.51
N ASN A 59 -12.00 -12.75 -1.39
CA ASN A 59 -11.20 -11.54 -1.27
C ASN A 59 -9.98 -11.81 -0.39
N LEU A 60 -8.78 -11.67 -0.96
CA LEU A 60 -7.50 -11.74 -0.26
C LEU A 60 -6.92 -10.35 -0.20
N VAL A 61 -6.60 -9.87 1.01
CA VAL A 61 -5.96 -8.57 1.25
C VAL A 61 -4.71 -8.76 2.08
N ALA A 62 -3.63 -8.08 1.69
CA ALA A 62 -2.37 -8.12 2.43
C ALA A 62 -2.55 -7.71 3.90
N ALA A 63 -1.85 -8.40 4.81
CA ALA A 63 -1.86 -8.07 6.23
C ALA A 63 -1.29 -6.68 6.54
N SER A 64 -0.40 -6.13 5.70
CA SER A 64 0.23 -4.84 5.94
C SER A 64 0.53 -4.09 4.64
N THR A 65 0.85 -2.81 4.78
CA THR A 65 1.32 -1.93 3.69
C THR A 65 2.79 -2.16 3.34
N ALA A 66 3.53 -2.89 4.19
CA ALA A 66 4.94 -3.18 4.00
C ALA A 66 5.20 -4.46 3.19
N ALA A 67 4.18 -5.32 3.03
CA ALA A 67 4.32 -6.61 2.38
C ALA A 67 3.20 -6.84 1.35
N PRO A 68 3.48 -7.56 0.26
CA PRO A 68 2.46 -7.87 -0.74
C PRO A 68 1.43 -8.88 -0.20
N CYS A 69 0.28 -9.01 -0.87
CA CYS A 69 -0.73 -10.00 -0.47
C CYS A 69 -0.23 -11.43 -0.70
N LEU A 70 0.39 -11.69 -1.85
CA LEU A 70 1.00 -12.97 -2.20
C LEU A 70 2.46 -12.77 -2.59
N THR A 71 3.36 -13.58 -2.03
CA THR A 71 4.77 -13.63 -2.46
C THR A 71 5.08 -15.00 -3.03
N PHE A 72 5.65 -15.01 -4.23
CA PHE A 72 6.28 -16.17 -4.85
C PHE A 72 7.79 -15.99 -4.77
N GLY A 73 8.34 -16.37 -3.61
CA GLY A 73 9.73 -16.14 -3.25
C GLY A 73 10.73 -17.02 -3.99
N ALA A 74 12.01 -16.71 -3.84
CA ALA A 74 13.11 -17.47 -4.44
C ALA A 74 13.19 -18.91 -3.90
N GLU A 75 12.58 -19.19 -2.75
CA GLU A 75 12.46 -20.52 -2.16
C GLU A 75 11.64 -21.48 -3.03
N LEU A 76 10.79 -20.95 -3.91
CA LEU A 76 10.02 -21.73 -4.88
C LEU A 76 10.76 -21.94 -6.21
N ALA A 77 12.00 -21.45 -6.35
CA ALA A 77 12.78 -21.60 -7.57
C ALA A 77 12.95 -23.08 -7.97
N GLY A 78 12.87 -23.35 -9.28
CA GLY A 78 12.90 -24.71 -9.82
C GLY A 78 11.55 -25.45 -9.80
N ASN A 79 10.47 -24.79 -9.34
CA ASN A 79 9.10 -25.27 -9.47
C ASN A 79 8.34 -24.50 -10.56
N ASP A 80 7.31 -25.10 -11.14
CA ASP A 80 6.38 -24.44 -12.05
C ASP A 80 5.24 -23.83 -11.25
N VAL A 81 5.19 -22.50 -11.13
CA VAL A 81 4.25 -21.80 -10.26
C VAL A 81 3.15 -21.14 -11.08
N ILE A 82 1.90 -21.49 -10.75
CA ILE A 82 0.70 -21.03 -11.45
C ILE A 82 -0.23 -20.35 -10.44
N LEU A 83 -0.62 -19.11 -10.72
CA LEU A 83 -1.68 -18.40 -10.03
C LEU A 83 -2.95 -18.44 -10.87
N GLU A 84 -3.97 -19.12 -10.38
CA GLU A 84 -5.34 -19.08 -10.89
C GLU A 84 -6.19 -18.17 -10.01
N ASN A 85 -6.45 -16.96 -10.49
CA ASN A 85 -7.28 -16.02 -9.76
C ASN A 85 -8.68 -15.94 -10.37
N TYR A 86 -9.69 -16.39 -9.63
CA TYR A 86 -11.11 -16.19 -9.95
C TYR A 86 -11.80 -15.23 -8.96
N GLY A 87 -11.08 -14.77 -7.93
CA GLY A 87 -11.56 -13.84 -6.90
C GLY A 87 -10.89 -12.47 -6.99
N THR A 88 -10.62 -11.87 -5.84
CA THR A 88 -9.98 -10.56 -5.72
C THR A 88 -8.71 -10.69 -4.86
N VAL A 89 -7.56 -10.26 -5.39
CA VAL A 89 -6.28 -10.22 -4.68
C VAL A 89 -5.80 -8.78 -4.59
N LEU A 90 -5.66 -8.24 -3.38
CA LEU A 90 -5.39 -6.83 -3.15
C LEU A 90 -4.18 -6.59 -2.25
N GLY A 91 -3.34 -5.64 -2.64
CA GLY A 91 -2.44 -4.98 -1.71
C GLY A 91 -3.23 -4.15 -0.69
N ARG A 92 -2.63 -3.87 0.47
CA ARG A 92 -3.24 -3.04 1.50
C ARG A 92 -3.01 -1.57 1.19
N GLY A 93 -4.05 -0.76 1.35
CA GLY A 93 -3.96 0.69 1.21
C GLY A 93 -3.03 1.32 2.25
N GLY A 94 -2.24 2.30 1.83
CA GLY A 94 -1.31 3.06 2.66
C GLY A 94 -2.00 3.91 3.72
N ASP A 95 -1.36 4.06 4.87
CA ASP A 95 -1.86 4.94 5.93
C ASP A 95 -1.67 6.41 5.56
N ALA A 96 -2.61 7.25 5.97
CA ALA A 96 -2.50 8.69 5.78
C ALA A 96 -1.35 9.29 6.60
N GLY A 97 -0.72 10.33 6.07
CA GLY A 97 0.33 11.07 6.74
C GLY A 97 -0.21 11.84 7.94
N ALA A 98 0.56 11.89 9.02
CA ALA A 98 0.20 12.68 10.19
C ALA A 98 0.21 14.18 9.85
N GLY A 99 -0.72 14.93 10.44
CA GLY A 99 -0.72 16.39 10.38
C GLY A 99 0.56 16.98 10.99
N GLY A 100 0.97 18.14 10.49
CA GLY A 100 2.09 18.88 11.04
C GLY A 100 1.81 19.36 12.48
N SER A 101 2.77 19.17 13.39
CA SER A 101 2.71 19.72 14.76
C SER A 101 3.59 20.96 14.86
N GLY A 102 3.00 22.15 14.74
CA GLY A 102 3.68 23.42 14.97
C GLY A 102 3.15 24.09 16.24
N VAL A 103 3.94 24.12 17.32
CA VAL A 103 3.67 25.03 18.43
C VAL A 103 4.17 26.40 18.00
N TYR A 104 3.29 27.24 17.49
CA TYR A 104 3.59 28.67 17.40
C TYR A 104 3.70 29.18 18.84
N ARG A 105 4.93 29.30 19.35
CA ARG A 105 5.18 30.14 20.53
C ARG A 105 4.90 31.57 20.09
N GLY A 106 3.65 32.00 20.28
CA GLY A 106 3.33 33.42 20.26
C GLY A 106 4.32 34.08 21.20
N GLY A 107 5.15 34.98 20.67
CA GLY A 107 6.02 35.80 21.50
C GLY A 107 5.15 36.41 22.57
N GLY A 108 5.41 36.05 23.83
CA GLY A 108 4.67 36.61 24.95
C GLY A 108 4.71 38.12 24.83
N GLY A 109 3.53 38.74 24.81
CA GLY A 109 3.39 40.18 24.76
C GLY A 109 4.21 40.80 25.88
N GLY A 110 5.22 41.59 25.50
CA GLY A 110 6.13 42.24 26.43
C GLY A 110 6.90 43.36 25.73
N GLY A 111 6.22 44.43 25.37
CA GLY A 111 6.84 45.74 25.06
C GLY A 111 7.27 45.94 23.62
N GLY A 112 6.79 47.03 23.01
CA GLY A 112 7.02 47.37 21.61
C GLY A 112 8.51 47.53 21.26
N GLN A 113 8.99 46.65 20.39
CA GLN A 113 10.17 46.92 19.58
C GLN A 113 9.70 47.01 18.12
N PRO A 114 9.71 48.21 17.53
CA PRO A 114 9.34 48.41 16.14
C PRO A 114 10.46 47.85 15.26
N PHE A 115 10.15 46.82 14.49
CA PHE A 115 10.94 46.34 13.35
C PHE A 115 12.44 46.07 13.64
N GLY A 116 12.72 45.25 14.65
CA GLY A 116 14.04 44.65 14.83
C GLY A 116 14.20 43.42 13.93
N LEU A 117 14.98 43.56 12.87
CA LEU A 117 15.42 42.52 11.91
C LEU A 117 16.26 41.38 12.55
N GLY A 118 16.12 41.12 13.86
CA GLY A 118 17.03 40.32 14.68
C GLY A 118 16.40 39.11 15.38
N ALA A 119 15.09 38.88 15.24
CA ALA A 119 14.44 37.68 15.78
C ALA A 119 13.93 36.78 14.65
N LEU A 120 14.86 36.35 13.78
CA LEU A 120 14.71 35.14 12.95
C LEU A 120 14.78 33.90 13.88
N GLY A 121 13.91 33.88 14.90
CA GLY A 121 13.68 32.70 15.70
C GLY A 121 13.16 31.65 14.74
N ASN A 122 14.03 30.66 14.46
CA ASN A 122 13.82 29.52 13.59
C ASN A 122 12.43 28.91 13.85
N GLN A 123 11.41 29.38 13.11
CA GLN A 123 10.08 28.81 13.17
C GLN A 123 10.15 27.50 12.41
N THR A 124 10.55 26.44 13.10
CA THR A 124 10.46 25.07 12.62
C THR A 124 8.99 24.64 12.66
N GLY A 125 8.19 25.21 11.77
CA GLY A 125 6.89 24.65 11.44
C GLY A 125 7.09 23.21 10.97
N THR A 126 6.45 22.25 11.63
CA THR A 126 6.47 20.87 11.16
C THR A 126 5.47 20.74 10.02
N TYR A 127 5.94 20.47 8.80
CA TYR A 127 5.09 20.21 7.65
C TYR A 127 4.21 18.97 7.85
N GLY A 128 3.09 18.89 7.12
CA GLY A 128 2.30 17.66 7.06
C GLY A 128 3.18 16.51 6.55
N LYS A 129 3.14 15.35 7.22
CA LYS A 129 3.92 14.18 6.79
C LYS A 129 3.30 13.60 5.51
N PRO A 130 4.12 13.03 4.61
CA PRO A 130 3.57 12.32 3.46
C PRO A 130 2.78 11.09 3.91
N GLY A 131 1.82 10.68 3.09
CA GLY A 131 1.13 9.39 3.24
C GLY A 131 2.07 8.22 2.96
N LEU A 132 1.78 7.07 3.56
CA LEU A 132 2.52 5.83 3.29
C LEU A 132 2.10 5.25 1.94
N PRO A 133 3.01 4.55 1.23
CA PRO A 133 2.65 3.83 0.02
C PRO A 133 1.67 2.68 0.33
N GLY A 134 0.84 2.33 -0.66
CA GLY A 134 0.10 1.07 -0.64
C GLY A 134 1.01 -0.12 -0.96
N SER A 135 0.68 -1.33 -0.49
CA SER A 135 1.45 -2.53 -0.84
C SER A 135 1.06 -3.11 -2.20
N ASP A 136 1.93 -3.94 -2.76
CA ASP A 136 1.64 -4.66 -4.00
C ASP A 136 0.63 -5.79 -3.76
N ALA A 137 -0.11 -6.21 -4.78
CA ALA A 137 -0.99 -7.37 -4.64
C ALA A 137 -0.19 -8.67 -4.70
N VAL A 138 0.62 -8.83 -5.76
CA VAL A 138 1.46 -10.01 -5.97
C VAL A 138 2.90 -9.57 -6.17
N ARG A 139 3.83 -10.25 -5.51
CA ARG A 139 5.26 -10.12 -5.79
C ARG A 139 5.84 -11.46 -6.20
N THR A 140 6.62 -11.49 -7.27
CA THR A 140 7.31 -12.71 -7.72
C THR A 140 8.80 -12.47 -7.93
N TYR A 141 9.59 -13.45 -7.49
CA TYR A 141 11.04 -13.52 -7.70
C TYR A 141 11.43 -14.61 -8.71
N ILE A 142 10.45 -15.36 -9.20
CA ILE A 142 10.60 -16.50 -10.11
C ILE A 142 9.64 -16.35 -11.30
N PRO A 143 9.77 -17.17 -12.36
CA PRO A 143 8.76 -17.24 -13.40
C PRO A 143 7.40 -17.63 -12.82
N LEU A 144 6.39 -16.78 -13.03
CA LEU A 144 5.02 -16.96 -12.58
C LEU A 144 4.08 -17.03 -13.78
N LYS A 145 3.24 -18.06 -13.81
CA LYS A 145 2.16 -18.20 -14.79
C LYS A 145 0.87 -17.68 -14.19
N VAL A 146 0.17 -16.77 -14.87
CA VAL A 146 -1.04 -16.14 -14.35
C VAL A 146 -2.23 -16.45 -15.25
N ILE A 147 -3.27 -17.02 -14.65
CA ILE A 147 -4.61 -17.16 -15.20
C ILE A 147 -5.52 -16.29 -14.33
N ASN A 148 -5.72 -15.03 -14.73
CA ASN A 148 -6.55 -14.08 -14.00
C ASN A 148 -7.92 -13.94 -14.67
N ALA A 149 -8.95 -14.52 -14.06
CA ALA A 149 -10.36 -14.31 -14.37
C ALA A 149 -11.07 -13.41 -13.34
N GLY A 150 -10.33 -12.92 -12.34
CA GLY A 150 -10.80 -12.01 -11.29
C GLY A 150 -10.14 -10.64 -11.36
N SER A 151 -9.90 -10.05 -10.18
CA SER A 151 -9.22 -8.77 -10.01
C SER A 151 -7.93 -8.89 -9.21
N ILE A 152 -6.86 -8.26 -9.70
CA ILE A 152 -5.60 -8.13 -8.96
C ILE A 152 -5.26 -6.64 -8.87
N GLY A 153 -5.14 -6.09 -7.66
CA GLY A 153 -4.96 -4.65 -7.48
C GLY A 153 -3.97 -4.29 -6.39
N GLY A 154 -3.01 -3.42 -6.69
CA GLY A 154 -2.18 -2.84 -5.65
C GLY A 154 -3.00 -2.00 -4.67
N GLY A 155 -2.53 -1.86 -3.44
CA GLY A 155 -3.12 -0.96 -2.47
C GLY A 155 -3.00 0.50 -2.93
N GLY A 156 -4.02 1.31 -2.65
CA GLY A 156 -3.93 2.76 -2.89
C GLY A 156 -2.96 3.43 -1.92
N GLY A 157 -2.30 4.50 -2.34
CA GLY A 157 -1.43 5.28 -1.46
C GLY A 157 -2.21 6.06 -0.39
N GLY A 158 -1.65 6.23 0.80
CA GLY A 158 -2.27 7.03 1.85
C GLY A 158 -2.31 8.51 1.51
N GLY A 159 -3.32 9.24 2.00
CA GLY A 159 -3.39 10.69 1.79
C GLY A 159 -2.32 11.45 2.58
N GLY A 160 -1.86 12.59 2.08
CA GLY A 160 -0.88 13.41 2.79
C GLY A 160 -1.47 14.14 4.01
N GLY A 161 -0.67 14.33 5.06
CA GLY A 161 -1.11 15.05 6.27
C GLY A 161 -1.40 16.53 6.01
N GLY A 162 -2.41 17.07 6.68
CA GLY A 162 -2.72 18.51 6.63
C GLY A 162 -1.63 19.38 7.27
N GLY A 163 -1.53 20.63 6.82
CA GLY A 163 -0.64 21.63 7.42
C GLY A 163 -1.15 22.10 8.79
N GLY A 164 -0.26 22.22 9.77
CA GLY A 164 -0.60 22.64 11.14
C GLY A 164 -1.15 24.07 11.18
N GLY A 165 -2.35 24.24 11.73
CA GLY A 165 -2.89 25.57 12.07
C GLY A 165 -2.28 26.06 13.38
N GLY A 166 -1.82 27.31 13.44
CA GLY A 166 -1.15 27.81 14.64
C GLY A 166 -2.03 27.80 15.90
N ASN A 167 -1.43 27.54 17.07
CA ASN A 167 -2.09 27.50 18.37
C ASN A 167 -2.77 28.84 18.73
N GLY A 168 -4.03 29.00 18.34
CA GLY A 168 -5.00 29.82 19.07
C GLY A 168 -5.79 28.87 19.95
N THR A 169 -5.92 29.16 21.25
CA THR A 169 -6.61 28.37 22.27
C THR A 169 -7.92 27.72 21.76
N SER A 170 -7.84 26.51 21.23
CA SER A 170 -8.99 25.71 20.83
C SER A 170 -8.60 24.23 20.76
N SER A 171 -9.35 23.43 21.48
CA SER A 171 -9.19 21.99 21.77
C SER A 171 -9.68 21.07 20.65
N GLY A 172 -9.63 21.52 19.40
CA GLY A 172 -10.05 20.70 18.27
C GLY A 172 -8.91 19.78 17.83
N SER A 173 -8.88 18.53 18.29
CA SER A 173 -8.08 17.49 17.62
C SER A 173 -8.36 17.55 16.11
N PRO A 174 -7.33 17.54 15.23
CA PRO A 174 -7.57 17.49 13.79
C PRO A 174 -8.47 16.29 13.51
N ALA A 175 -9.53 16.49 12.72
CA ALA A 175 -10.45 15.42 12.38
C ALA A 175 -9.65 14.27 11.75
N SER A 176 -9.72 13.08 12.32
CA SER A 176 -9.11 11.89 11.73
C SER A 176 -9.77 11.62 10.38
N GLY A 177 -8.98 11.32 9.35
CA GLY A 177 -9.51 10.80 8.08
C GLY A 177 -10.26 9.47 8.30
N THR A 178 -11.07 9.07 7.33
CA THR A 178 -11.77 7.77 7.41
C THR A 178 -10.86 6.66 6.89
N THR A 179 -10.98 5.46 7.45
CA THR A 179 -10.34 4.27 6.88
C THR A 179 -10.98 3.93 5.53
N GLY A 180 -10.17 3.51 4.56
CA GLY A 180 -10.68 2.99 3.28
C GLY A 180 -11.46 1.69 3.47
N THR A 181 -12.35 1.40 2.52
CA THR A 181 -13.07 0.13 2.41
C THR A 181 -12.48 -0.72 1.28
N LEU A 182 -13.03 -1.91 1.06
CA LEU A 182 -12.61 -2.79 -0.05
C LEU A 182 -12.78 -2.14 -1.43
N VAL A 183 -13.74 -1.23 -1.58
CA VAL A 183 -14.17 -0.67 -2.88
C VAL A 183 -13.99 0.85 -2.99
N ALA A 184 -13.63 1.53 -1.90
CA ALA A 184 -13.49 2.99 -1.90
C ALA A 184 -12.34 3.44 -0.98
N PRO A 185 -11.55 4.44 -1.41
CA PRO A 185 -10.51 5.01 -0.56
C PRO A 185 -11.08 5.76 0.64
N GLY A 186 -10.26 5.90 1.68
CA GLY A 186 -10.59 6.76 2.82
C GLY A 186 -10.53 8.24 2.45
N THR A 187 -11.42 9.06 3.02
CA THR A 187 -11.36 10.51 2.88
C THR A 187 -10.35 11.13 3.83
N GLY A 188 -9.70 12.21 3.41
CA GLY A 188 -8.82 13.00 4.26
C GLY A 188 -9.58 13.66 5.41
N GLY A 189 -8.88 13.96 6.51
CA GLY A 189 -9.44 14.73 7.62
C GLY A 189 -9.67 16.18 7.23
N LEU A 190 -10.84 16.72 7.54
CA LEU A 190 -11.14 18.15 7.34
C LEU A 190 -10.34 19.00 8.35
N GLY A 191 -9.72 20.07 7.87
CA GLY A 191 -9.05 21.05 8.71
C GLY A 191 -10.04 21.75 9.63
N GLY A 192 -9.77 21.73 10.94
CA GLY A 192 -10.58 22.43 11.93
C GLY A 192 -10.59 23.94 11.68
N LEU A 193 -11.73 24.58 11.94
CA LEU A 193 -11.82 26.04 12.05
C LEU A 193 -11.08 26.47 13.32
N ASN A 194 -10.03 27.27 13.16
CA ASN A 194 -9.35 27.88 14.30
C ASN A 194 -10.24 29.00 14.84
N SER A 195 -10.98 28.72 15.91
CA SER A 195 -11.93 29.65 16.52
C SER A 195 -11.18 30.84 17.11
N GLY A 196 -11.10 31.93 16.33
CA GLY A 196 -10.56 33.22 16.79
C GLY A 196 -9.70 33.98 15.78
N SER A 197 -9.11 33.31 14.78
CA SER A 197 -8.17 33.97 13.83
C SER A 197 -8.64 34.01 12.38
N GLY A 198 -9.78 33.38 12.04
CA GLY A 198 -10.26 33.27 10.66
C GLY A 198 -9.39 32.38 9.77
N LYS A 199 -8.32 31.76 10.30
CA LYS A 199 -7.42 30.86 9.58
C LYS A 199 -7.90 29.41 9.74
N ARG A 200 -8.06 28.69 8.64
CA ARG A 200 -8.30 27.24 8.65
C ARG A 200 -6.98 26.49 8.60
N ALA A 201 -6.84 25.39 9.33
CA ALA A 201 -5.77 24.43 9.07
C ALA A 201 -5.92 23.86 7.64
N GLY A 202 -4.83 23.42 7.02
CA GLY A 202 -4.92 22.74 5.72
C GLY A 202 -5.61 21.39 5.88
N ASP A 203 -6.43 21.00 4.91
CA ASP A 203 -7.09 19.69 4.94
C ASP A 203 -6.06 18.57 4.67
N GLY A 204 -6.27 17.40 5.28
CA GLY A 204 -5.55 16.20 4.88
C GLY A 204 -5.95 15.76 3.48
N GLY A 205 -5.02 15.16 2.75
CA GLY A 205 -5.28 14.53 1.46
C GLY A 205 -6.12 13.26 1.64
N ALA A 206 -6.96 12.94 0.66
CA ALA A 206 -7.65 11.65 0.60
C ALA A 206 -6.69 10.51 0.20
N GLY A 207 -7.03 9.28 0.58
CA GLY A 207 -6.33 8.09 0.07
C GLY A 207 -6.56 7.89 -1.42
N GLY A 208 -5.66 7.14 -2.05
CA GLY A 208 -5.79 6.71 -3.44
C GLY A 208 -6.71 5.50 -3.56
N GLY A 209 -7.41 5.37 -4.68
CA GLY A 209 -8.09 4.11 -5.06
C GLY A 209 -7.11 2.97 -5.31
N LEU A 210 -7.61 1.78 -5.63
CA LEU A 210 -6.78 0.61 -5.94
C LEU A 210 -5.78 0.93 -7.08
N GLY A 211 -4.49 0.68 -6.81
CA GLY A 211 -3.40 0.98 -7.74
C GLY A 211 -3.19 2.47 -8.05
N GLN A 212 -3.72 3.39 -7.24
CA GLN A 212 -3.57 4.83 -7.41
C GLN A 212 -2.82 5.47 -6.23
N ALA A 213 -2.08 6.54 -6.51
CA ALA A 213 -1.40 7.30 -5.46
C ALA A 213 -2.43 8.05 -4.59
N GLY A 214 -2.06 8.34 -3.35
CA GLY A 214 -2.84 9.21 -2.47
C GLY A 214 -2.83 10.65 -2.97
N PHE A 215 -3.81 11.44 -2.52
CA PHE A 215 -3.83 12.88 -2.76
C PHE A 215 -2.94 13.60 -1.76
N ALA A 216 -2.29 14.68 -2.21
CA ALA A 216 -1.58 15.58 -1.30
C ALA A 216 -2.57 16.33 -0.40
N GLY A 217 -2.13 16.68 0.82
CA GLY A 217 -2.87 17.59 1.69
C GLY A 217 -2.98 18.98 1.08
N THR A 218 -4.08 19.68 1.36
CA THR A 218 -4.29 21.05 0.87
C THR A 218 -3.58 22.06 1.77
N ARG A 219 -3.34 23.25 1.21
CA ARG A 219 -2.82 24.39 1.97
C ARG A 219 -3.93 25.03 2.80
N PRO A 220 -3.59 25.65 3.95
CA PRO A 220 -4.49 26.57 4.65
C PRO A 220 -5.10 27.60 3.69
N GLN A 221 -6.43 27.67 3.61
CA GLN A 221 -7.15 28.67 2.79
C GLN A 221 -7.56 29.88 3.67
N GLY A 222 -7.16 31.10 3.27
CA GLY A 222 -7.59 32.36 3.90
C GLY A 222 -6.78 33.59 3.49
N ASN A 223 -7.44 34.76 3.42
CA ASN A 223 -6.78 36.06 3.16
C ASN A 223 -5.77 36.35 4.28
N GLY A 224 -4.47 36.23 3.98
CA GLY A 224 -3.37 36.44 4.94
C GLY A 224 -2.73 35.16 5.51
N ALA A 225 -3.06 33.98 4.98
CA ALA A 225 -2.23 32.81 5.17
C ALA A 225 -0.92 33.01 4.37
N THR A 226 0.17 33.32 5.08
CA THR A 226 1.51 33.32 4.49
C THR A 226 1.77 31.94 3.89
N SER A 227 2.23 31.91 2.65
CA SER A 227 2.34 30.78 1.72
C SER A 227 3.26 29.61 2.14
N GLY A 228 3.53 29.44 3.43
CA GLY A 228 4.68 28.68 3.93
C GLY A 228 4.52 27.15 3.93
N ASP A 229 3.38 26.63 4.38
CA ASP A 229 3.34 25.22 4.79
C ASP A 229 2.50 24.36 3.83
N PRO A 230 3.12 23.70 2.83
CA PRO A 230 2.41 22.70 2.02
C PRO A 230 1.93 21.54 2.90
N GLY A 231 0.77 20.99 2.56
CA GLY A 231 0.37 19.68 3.08
C GLY A 231 1.37 18.60 2.65
N GLY A 232 1.34 17.47 3.35
CA GLY A 232 2.15 16.31 2.98
C GLY A 232 1.79 15.79 1.59
N ALA A 233 2.76 15.19 0.89
CA ALA A 233 2.50 14.48 -0.36
C ALA A 233 1.63 13.23 -0.11
N GLY A 234 0.86 12.80 -1.11
CA GLY A 234 0.22 11.49 -1.06
C GLY A 234 1.24 10.36 -1.18
N GLY A 235 0.93 9.21 -0.59
CA GLY A 235 1.70 7.99 -0.73
C GLY A 235 1.64 7.42 -2.14
N ALA A 236 2.65 6.67 -2.53
CA ALA A 236 2.68 6.01 -3.83
C ALA A 236 1.64 4.87 -3.93
N ALA A 237 1.21 4.58 -5.16
CA ALA A 237 0.39 3.42 -5.46
C ALA A 237 1.18 2.11 -5.27
N GLY A 238 0.53 1.09 -4.74
CA GLY A 238 1.00 -0.29 -4.87
C GLY A 238 0.80 -0.82 -6.29
N LYS A 239 1.58 -1.82 -6.69
CA LYS A 239 1.49 -2.48 -8.00
C LYS A 239 0.51 -3.66 -7.96
N ALA A 240 -0.11 -3.97 -9.10
CA ALA A 240 -0.90 -5.19 -9.22
C ALA A 240 0.02 -6.41 -9.14
N ILE A 241 1.09 -6.42 -9.93
CA ILE A 241 2.11 -7.47 -9.91
C ILE A 241 3.49 -6.80 -9.95
N ASP A 242 4.32 -7.09 -8.96
CA ASP A 242 5.69 -6.62 -8.82
C ASP A 242 6.68 -7.76 -9.13
N VAL A 243 7.48 -7.60 -10.18
CA VAL A 243 8.49 -8.59 -10.60
C VAL A 243 9.85 -8.16 -10.08
N GLN A 244 10.49 -9.04 -9.32
CA GLN A 244 11.77 -8.82 -8.66
C GLN A 244 12.76 -9.91 -9.07
N GLY A 245 14.06 -9.65 -8.87
CA GLY A 245 15.09 -10.70 -8.85
C GLY A 245 15.17 -11.64 -10.06
N GLY A 246 14.99 -11.15 -11.28
CA GLY A 246 15.02 -11.99 -12.49
C GLY A 246 13.77 -12.84 -12.71
N GLY A 247 12.74 -12.68 -11.88
CA GLY A 247 11.42 -13.23 -12.11
C GLY A 247 10.79 -12.74 -13.42
N SER A 248 9.70 -13.38 -13.82
CA SER A 248 8.94 -13.00 -15.00
C SER A 248 7.48 -13.39 -14.82
N VAL A 249 6.58 -12.79 -15.61
CA VAL A 249 5.17 -13.12 -15.59
C VAL A 249 4.73 -13.52 -16.99
N THR A 250 4.12 -14.69 -17.12
CA THR A 250 3.46 -15.14 -18.34
C THR A 250 1.96 -15.17 -18.10
N TYR A 251 1.22 -14.31 -18.80
CA TYR A 251 -0.24 -14.28 -18.71
C TYR A 251 -0.84 -15.23 -19.73
N PHE A 252 -1.59 -16.23 -19.24
CA PHE A 252 -2.54 -16.99 -20.06
C PHE A 252 -3.88 -16.27 -20.16
N ASN A 253 -4.25 -15.55 -19.09
CA ASN A 253 -5.32 -14.59 -19.08
C ASN A 253 -4.93 -13.43 -18.16
N ARG A 254 -4.97 -12.20 -18.66
CA ARG A 254 -4.57 -11.01 -17.90
C ARG A 254 -5.66 -10.52 -16.93
N GLY A 255 -6.94 -10.77 -17.24
CA GLY A 255 -8.07 -10.32 -16.43
C GLY A 255 -8.06 -8.81 -16.13
N THR A 256 -8.61 -8.44 -14.96
CA THR A 256 -8.61 -7.04 -14.49
C THR A 256 -7.41 -6.80 -13.57
N LEU A 257 -6.63 -5.76 -13.86
CA LEU A 257 -5.47 -5.33 -13.07
C LEU A 257 -5.61 -3.85 -12.66
N PHE A 258 -5.39 -3.54 -11.38
CA PHE A 258 -5.37 -2.17 -10.85
C PHE A 258 -3.96 -1.78 -10.36
N GLY A 259 -3.33 -0.82 -11.03
CA GLY A 259 -1.96 -0.39 -10.77
C GLY A 259 -0.98 -0.88 -11.83
N VAL A 260 0.32 -0.66 -11.60
CA VAL A 260 1.37 -1.06 -12.54
C VAL A 260 1.46 -2.59 -12.61
N ALA A 261 1.57 -3.13 -13.82
CA ALA A 261 1.80 -4.54 -14.08
C ALA A 261 2.78 -4.69 -15.26
N PRO A 262 3.80 -5.57 -15.14
CA PRO A 262 4.71 -5.91 -16.23
C PRO A 262 4.02 -6.70 -17.34
#